data_AF-A0A6P1DSG7-F1
#
_entry.id   AF-A0A6P1DSG7-F1
#
_cell.length_a   1.000
_cell.length_b   1.000
_cell.length_c   1.000
_cell.angle_alpha   90.00
_cell.angle_beta   90.00
_cell.angle_gamma   90.00
#
_symmetry.space_group_name_H-M   'P 1'
#
loop_
_entity.id
_entity.type
_entity.pdbx_description
1 polymer ?
#
loop_
_entity_poly.entity_id
_entity_poly.type
_entity_poly.pdbx_seq_one_letter_code
_entity_poly.pdbx_strand_id
1 'polypeptide(L)'
;MAGVMPEVHFQKQPHPIDMKDIDYSKKLNAFIAEIIDLGVDEFKNPSAWTLRQDPLNAVSIDYELPTQASRSLLHEIGQKHGLIPMCPDDMIDLVMSKDYIPAGVAVISRHGTFMISKRRG
;
A
#
# COMPACT_ATOMS: atom_id res chain seq x y z
N MET A 1 16.78 56.03 -13.38
CA MET A 1 16.85 54.72 -14.06
C MET A 1 16.01 53.76 -13.24
N ALA A 2 14.80 53.43 -13.70
CA ALA A 2 13.91 52.51 -13.00
C ALA A 2 14.27 51.07 -13.39
N GLY A 3 14.68 50.26 -12.42
CA GLY A 3 15.00 48.85 -12.63
C GLY A 3 13.72 48.04 -12.80
N VAL A 4 13.61 47.33 -13.92
CA VAL A 4 12.49 46.43 -14.23
C VAL A 4 12.70 45.15 -13.43
N MET A 5 11.74 44.79 -12.56
CA MET A 5 11.74 43.50 -11.86
C MET A 5 11.29 42.40 -12.83
N PRO A 6 11.95 41.23 -12.86
CA PRO A 6 11.52 40.13 -13.70
C PRO A 6 10.26 39.46 -13.13
N GLU A 7 9.25 39.26 -13.98
CA GLU A 7 8.06 38.48 -13.67
C GLU A 7 8.45 37.03 -13.35
N VAL A 8 8.26 36.65 -12.09
CA VAL A 8 8.42 35.27 -11.63
C VAL A 8 7.25 34.46 -12.18
N HIS A 9 7.48 33.75 -13.29
CA HIS A 9 6.53 32.75 -13.80
C HIS A 9 6.46 31.60 -12.79
N PHE A 10 5.45 31.63 -11.91
CA PHE A 10 5.07 30.46 -11.12
C PHE A 10 4.61 29.37 -12.08
N GLN A 11 5.46 28.34 -12.26
CA GLN A 11 5.07 27.12 -12.94
C GLN A 11 3.83 26.56 -12.24
N LYS A 12 2.78 26.31 -13.02
CA LYS A 12 1.53 25.71 -12.55
C LYS A 12 1.86 24.46 -11.72
N GLN A 13 1.43 24.45 -10.47
CA GLN A 13 1.45 23.26 -9.63
C GLN A 13 0.86 22.09 -10.43
N PRO A 14 1.48 20.89 -10.42
CA PRO A 14 0.87 19.73 -11.06
C PRO A 14 -0.51 19.52 -10.47
N HIS A 15 -1.51 19.42 -11.34
CA HIS A 15 -2.90 19.19 -10.98
C HIS A 15 -2.99 18.02 -9.98
N PRO A 16 -3.86 18.11 -8.95
CA PRO A 16 -4.14 16.97 -8.11
C PRO A 16 -4.59 15.82 -9.01
N ILE A 17 -3.93 14.67 -8.87
CA ILE A 17 -4.34 13.43 -9.52
C ILE A 17 -5.80 13.23 -9.09
N ASP A 18 -6.73 13.20 -10.05
CA ASP A 18 -8.12 12.89 -9.80
C ASP A 18 -8.16 11.49 -9.16
N MET A 19 -8.27 11.42 -7.83
CA MET A 19 -8.36 10.19 -7.02
C MET A 19 -9.73 9.50 -7.20
N LYS A 20 -10.53 9.94 -8.16
CA LYS A 20 -11.82 9.34 -8.49
C LYS A 20 -11.56 8.02 -9.22
N ASP A 21 -12.10 6.96 -8.63
CA ASP A 21 -12.33 5.64 -9.23
C ASP A 21 -11.21 4.59 -9.23
N ILE A 22 -10.32 4.57 -8.22
CA ILE A 22 -9.64 3.28 -7.91
C ILE A 22 -10.59 2.41 -7.08
N ASP A 23 -11.32 1.53 -7.76
CA ASP A 23 -12.16 0.51 -7.11
C ASP A 23 -11.29 -0.60 -6.53
N TYR A 24 -10.89 -0.42 -5.27
CA TYR A 24 -10.13 -1.42 -4.52
C TYR A 24 -10.93 -2.68 -4.20
N SER A 25 -12.25 -2.67 -4.33
CA SER A 25 -13.10 -3.85 -4.06
C SER A 25 -12.83 -4.96 -5.09
N LYS A 26 -12.66 -4.59 -6.36
CA LYS A 26 -12.26 -5.55 -7.41
C LYS A 26 -10.86 -6.12 -7.16
N LYS A 27 -9.94 -5.28 -6.71
CA LYS A 27 -8.58 -5.70 -6.33
C LYS A 27 -8.61 -6.63 -5.13
N LEU A 28 -9.44 -6.35 -4.12
CA LEU A 28 -9.63 -7.21 -2.95
C LEU A 28 -10.13 -8.58 -3.39
N ASN A 29 -11.15 -8.64 -4.26
CA ASN A 29 -11.68 -9.92 -4.74
C ASN A 29 -10.62 -10.74 -5.49
N ALA A 30 -9.81 -10.10 -6.35
CA ALA A 30 -8.71 -10.77 -7.05
C ALA A 30 -7.60 -11.24 -6.10
N PHE A 31 -7.28 -10.43 -5.10
CA PHE A 31 -6.34 -10.77 -4.03
C PHE A 31 -6.82 -11.98 -3.21
N ILE A 32 -8.07 -11.96 -2.74
CA ILE A 32 -8.68 -13.06 -2.00
C ILE A 32 -8.70 -14.34 -2.83
N ALA A 33 -9.05 -14.25 -4.11
CA ALA A 33 -9.05 -15.41 -5.01
C ALA A 33 -7.66 -16.04 -5.14
N GLU A 34 -6.61 -15.22 -5.31
CA GLU A 34 -5.23 -15.71 -5.38
C GLU A 34 -4.77 -16.34 -4.06
N ILE A 35 -5.15 -15.75 -2.92
CA ILE A 35 -4.84 -16.31 -1.59
C ILE A 35 -5.52 -17.67 -1.37
N ILE A 36 -6.77 -17.82 -1.79
CA ILE A 36 -7.51 -19.10 -1.70
C ILE A 36 -6.87 -20.15 -2.62
N ASP A 37 -6.49 -19.78 -3.84
CA ASP A 37 -5.89 -20.68 -4.83
C ASP A 37 -4.54 -21.26 -4.37
N LEU A 38 -3.78 -20.51 -3.57
CA LEU A 38 -2.52 -21.00 -2.99
C LEU A 38 -2.70 -22.17 -2.02
N GLY A 39 -3.89 -22.34 -1.42
CA GLY A 39 -4.19 -23.44 -0.51
C GLY A 39 -3.30 -23.50 0.74
N VAL A 40 -2.80 -22.35 1.21
CA VAL A 40 -1.93 -22.26 2.39
C VAL A 40 -2.79 -22.21 3.66
N ASP A 41 -2.65 -23.22 4.53
CA ASP A 41 -3.45 -23.37 5.77
C ASP A 41 -3.34 -22.19 6.75
N GLU A 42 -2.23 -21.44 6.71
CA GLU A 42 -2.02 -20.26 7.54
C GLU A 42 -2.94 -19.08 7.13
N PHE A 43 -3.45 -19.07 5.89
CA PHE A 43 -4.39 -18.07 5.38
C PHE A 43 -5.84 -18.47 5.71
N LYS A 44 -6.24 -18.25 6.96
CA LYS A 44 -7.56 -18.58 7.49
C LYS A 44 -8.62 -17.60 7.01
N ASN A 45 -9.70 -18.17 6.48
CA ASN A 45 -10.92 -17.46 6.07
C ASN A 45 -10.68 -16.17 5.24
N PRO A 46 -9.97 -16.23 4.10
CA PRO A 46 -9.67 -15.02 3.31
C PRO A 46 -10.90 -14.24 2.86
N SER A 47 -12.06 -14.89 2.71
CA SER A 47 -13.33 -14.27 2.34
C SER A 47 -13.90 -13.31 3.38
N ALA A 48 -13.42 -13.35 4.64
CA ALA A 48 -13.83 -12.41 5.67
C ALA A 48 -12.98 -11.12 5.70
N TRP A 49 -11.91 -11.06 4.89
CA TRP A 49 -11.03 -9.89 4.87
C TRP A 49 -11.71 -8.71 4.17
N THR A 50 -11.51 -7.51 4.73
CA THR A 50 -12.19 -6.30 4.26
C THR A 50 -11.20 -5.17 4.02
N LEU A 51 -11.56 -4.22 3.15
CA LEU A 51 -10.81 -2.98 3.04
C LEU A 51 -10.95 -2.14 4.31
N ARG A 52 -9.89 -1.42 4.67
CA ARG A 52 -9.92 -0.40 5.71
C ARG A 52 -10.39 0.93 5.12
N GLN A 53 -10.87 1.81 5.99
CA GLN A 53 -11.27 3.18 5.60
C GLN A 53 -10.06 4.09 5.37
N ASP A 54 -8.95 3.84 6.07
CA ASP A 54 -7.71 4.59 5.91
C ASP A 54 -6.49 3.69 6.24
N PRO A 55 -5.55 3.50 5.31
CA PRO A 55 -5.63 3.87 3.89
C PRO A 55 -6.62 2.98 3.13
N LEU A 56 -7.25 3.52 2.09
CA LEU A 56 -8.32 2.83 1.30
C LEU A 56 -7.87 1.53 0.60
N ASN A 57 -6.57 1.35 0.42
CA ASN A 57 -6.00 0.15 -0.17
C ASN A 57 -5.47 -0.85 0.87
N ALA A 58 -5.65 -0.59 2.17
CA ALA A 58 -5.32 -1.55 3.21
C ALA A 58 -6.41 -2.61 3.35
N VAL A 59 -5.98 -3.84 3.61
CA VAL A 59 -6.85 -5.00 3.85
C VAL A 59 -6.68 -5.43 5.29
N SER A 60 -7.78 -5.51 6.03
CA SER A 60 -7.80 -5.94 7.42
C SER A 60 -7.85 -7.46 7.50
N ILE A 61 -6.88 -8.04 8.21
CA ILE A 61 -6.81 -9.45 8.56
C ILE A 61 -6.93 -9.51 10.08
N ASP A 62 -7.91 -10.26 10.57
CA ASP A 62 -8.35 -10.29 11.98
C ASP A 62 -7.51 -11.19 12.89
N TYR A 63 -6.45 -11.78 12.34
CA TYR A 63 -5.53 -12.64 13.08
C TYR A 63 -4.09 -12.43 12.61
N GLU A 64 -3.19 -12.86 13.47
CA GLU A 64 -1.77 -12.74 13.24
C GLU A 64 -1.20 -13.98 12.56
N LEU A 65 -0.38 -13.79 11.54
CA LEU A 65 0.31 -14.89 10.89
C LEU A 65 1.50 -15.37 11.75
N PRO A 66 1.73 -16.69 11.83
CA PRO A 66 2.70 -17.25 12.76
C PRO A 66 4.16 -17.10 12.27
N THR A 67 4.38 -16.95 10.97
CA THR A 67 5.72 -17.05 10.37
C THR A 67 6.07 -15.83 9.50
N GLN A 68 7.35 -15.47 9.47
CA GLN A 68 7.85 -14.43 8.58
C GLN A 68 7.65 -14.80 7.09
N ALA A 69 7.69 -16.09 6.75
CA ALA A 69 7.50 -16.58 5.39
C ALA A 69 6.07 -16.32 4.89
N SER A 70 5.04 -16.68 5.67
CA SER A 70 3.64 -16.39 5.33
C SER A 70 3.37 -14.89 5.25
N ARG A 71 3.96 -14.10 6.15
CA ARG A 71 3.90 -12.63 6.11
C ARG A 71 4.51 -12.06 4.83
N SER A 72 5.70 -12.54 4.45
CA SER A 72 6.37 -12.12 3.22
C SER A 72 5.52 -12.43 2.00
N LEU A 73 4.98 -13.65 1.91
CA LEU A 73 4.12 -14.09 0.81
C LEU A 73 2.84 -13.24 0.73
N LEU A 74 2.20 -13.00 1.87
CA LEU A 74 1.01 -12.15 1.96
C LEU A 74 1.28 -10.74 1.41
N HIS A 75 2.39 -10.12 1.81
CA HIS A 75 2.77 -8.78 1.33
C HIS A 75 3.16 -8.77 -0.15
N GLU A 76 3.83 -9.81 -0.66
CA GLU A 76 4.17 -9.93 -2.08
C GLU A 76 2.92 -9.96 -2.95
N ILE A 77 1.94 -10.80 -2.59
CA ILE A 77 0.67 -10.90 -3.31
C ILE A 77 -0.13 -9.61 -3.15
N GLY A 78 -0.20 -9.05 -1.94
CA GLY A 78 -0.84 -7.75 -1.70
C GLY A 78 -0.28 -6.67 -2.62
N GLN A 79 1.04 -6.56 -2.71
CA GLN A 79 1.73 -5.59 -3.55
C GLN A 79 1.40 -5.79 -5.05
N LYS A 80 1.31 -7.04 -5.53
CA LYS A 80 0.88 -7.36 -6.91
C LYS A 80 -0.50 -6.80 -7.23
N HIS A 81 -1.42 -6.82 -6.26
CA HIS A 81 -2.77 -6.26 -6.40
C HIS A 81 -2.85 -4.77 -6.02
N GLY A 82 -1.76 -4.16 -5.55
CA GLY A 82 -1.72 -2.79 -5.07
C GLY A 82 -2.45 -2.58 -3.74
N LEU A 83 -2.54 -3.65 -2.94
CA LEU A 83 -3.16 -3.69 -1.62
C LEU A 83 -2.11 -3.81 -0.51
N ILE A 84 -2.48 -3.37 0.68
CA ILE A 84 -1.64 -3.38 1.88
C ILE A 84 -2.29 -4.31 2.90
N PRO A 85 -1.96 -5.61 2.93
CA PRO A 85 -2.50 -6.50 3.93
C PRO A 85 -1.95 -6.15 5.31
N MET A 86 -2.84 -6.10 6.29
CA MET A 86 -2.57 -5.66 7.66
C MET A 86 -3.10 -6.71 8.62
N CYS A 87 -2.21 -7.37 9.35
CA CYS A 87 -2.54 -8.18 10.52
C CYS A 87 -2.66 -7.29 11.77
N PRO A 88 -3.11 -7.84 12.91
CA PRO A 88 -3.08 -7.14 14.18
C PRO A 88 -1.67 -6.62 14.50
N ASP A 89 -1.62 -5.47 15.16
CA ASP A 89 -0.36 -4.79 15.56
C ASP A 89 0.54 -4.29 14.43
N ASP A 90 0.16 -4.49 13.15
CA ASP A 90 0.86 -3.87 12.03
C ASP A 90 0.68 -2.36 12.03
N MET A 91 1.76 -1.64 11.73
CA MET A 91 1.76 -0.20 11.49
C MET A 91 2.17 0.10 10.06
N ILE A 92 1.55 1.12 9.48
CA ILE A 92 1.92 1.64 8.16
C ILE A 92 2.76 2.90 8.38
N ASP A 93 3.93 2.95 7.75
CA ASP A 93 4.79 4.13 7.74
C ASP A 93 5.11 4.58 6.32
N LEU A 94 5.26 5.89 6.14
CA LEU A 94 5.59 6.48 4.86
C LEU A 94 7.11 6.61 4.76
N VAL A 95 7.70 5.93 3.78
CA VAL A 95 9.14 6.00 3.56
C VAL A 95 9.47 7.20 2.68
N MET A 96 10.21 8.15 3.27
CA MET A 96 10.69 9.35 2.58
C MET A 96 12.08 9.12 1.97
N SER A 97 12.33 9.71 0.80
CA SER A 97 13.67 9.83 0.24
C SER A 97 14.50 10.88 0.98
N LYS A 98 15.80 10.98 0.66
CA LYS A 98 16.70 12.03 1.20
C LYS A 98 16.23 13.45 0.87
N ASP A 99 15.45 13.60 -0.19
CA ASP A 99 14.89 14.87 -0.66
C ASP A 99 13.46 15.11 -0.14
N TYR A 100 13.03 14.35 0.88
CA TYR A 100 11.67 14.40 1.45
C TYR A 100 10.55 14.09 0.44
N ILE A 101 10.85 13.27 -0.56
CA ILE A 101 9.87 12.80 -1.55
C ILE A 101 9.37 11.42 -1.11
N PRO A 102 8.05 11.16 -1.09
CA PRO A 102 7.53 9.83 -0.81
C PRO A 102 8.13 8.78 -1.76
N ALA A 103 8.91 7.85 -1.20
CA ALA A 103 9.60 6.79 -1.93
C ALA A 103 8.81 5.47 -1.89
N GLY A 104 7.96 5.29 -0.88
CA GLY A 104 7.11 4.11 -0.74
C GLY A 104 6.39 4.07 0.60
N VAL A 105 5.80 2.92 0.88
CA VAL A 105 5.14 2.62 2.15
C VAL A 105 5.83 1.41 2.77
N ALA A 106 5.99 1.41 4.08
CA ALA A 106 6.47 0.26 4.84
C ALA A 106 5.35 -0.25 5.75
N VAL A 107 5.20 -1.56 5.83
CA VAL A 107 4.43 -2.20 6.90
C VAL A 107 5.39 -2.71 7.95
N ILE A 108 5.29 -2.16 9.15
CA ILE A 108 6.09 -2.54 10.32
C ILE A 108 5.28 -3.54 11.11
N SER A 109 5.81 -4.75 11.26
CA SER A 109 5.18 -5.85 11.98
C SER A 109 6.12 -6.42 13.05
N ARG A 110 5.60 -7.30 13.90
CA ARG A 110 6.43 -8.10 14.83
C ARG A 110 7.45 -9.00 14.12
N HIS A 111 7.23 -9.33 12.86
CA HIS A 111 8.10 -10.18 12.03
C HIS A 111 9.09 -9.39 11.17
N GLY A 112 9.15 -8.07 11.35
CA GLY A 112 10.01 -7.17 10.61
C GLY A 112 9.24 -6.20 9.70
N THR A 113 9.99 -5.56 8.81
CA THR A 113 9.49 -4.49 7.94
C THR A 113 9.32 -4.97 6.51
N PHE A 114 8.13 -4.78 5.94
CA PHE A 114 7.79 -5.14 4.57
C PHE A 114 7.63 -3.88 3.72
N MET A 115 8.51 -3.72 2.74
CA MET A 115 8.52 -2.55 1.85
C MET A 115 7.53 -2.73 0.70
N ILE A 116 6.62 -1.76 0.55
CA ILE A 116 5.66 -1.67 -0.55
C ILE A 116 6.13 -0.54 -1.46
N SER A 117 6.75 -0.94 -2.58
CA SER A 117 7.20 -0.02 -3.63
C SER A 117 6.37 -0.19 -4.89
N LYS A 118 6.14 0.91 -5.61
CA LYS A 118 5.55 0.83 -6.94
C LYS A 118 6.62 0.22 -7.86
N ARG A 119 6.46 -1.03 -8.32
CA ARG A 119 7.29 -1.53 -9.42
C ARG A 119 7.08 -0.59 -10.60
N ARG A 120 8.14 0.10 -11.03
CA ARG A 120 8.14 0.80 -12.33
C ARG A 120 8.02 -0.30 -13.39
N GLY A 121 6.80 -0.47 -13.92
CA GLY A 121 6.59 -1.15 -15.18
C GLY A 121 7.13 -0.32 -16.33
#